data_AF-A0A226EJI5-F1
#
_entry.id   AF-A0A226EJI5-F1
#
_cell.length_a   1.000
_cell.length_b   1.000
_cell.length_c   1.000
_cell.angle_alpha   90.00
_cell.angle_beta   90.00
_cell.angle_gamma   90.00
#
_symmetry.space_group_name_H-M   'P 1'
#
loop_
_entity.id
_entity.type
_entity.pdbx_description
1 polymer ?
#
loop_
_entity_poly.entity_id
_entity_poly.type
_entity_poly.pdbx_seq_one_letter_code
_entity_poly.pdbx_strand_id
1 'polypeptide(L)'
;MQLLLPITASTLIFSSYLLITSYSNPPLPAAIRRIPPQIRLNQEGRLKIVIFADLHYGEEPSTIWGPIQDIRSTNLTGRILDWETPQLVIFTGDQLTAENMYPNASVYVDMLVGPLVTRGYRWASTYGNHDIGPNVTRLEILRAEQKYANSYTQQMTDSSIPGVTNYYLLIYSVAQQPVMIFWFLDSQGGRNGDGQQPEYIDAKVVDWFIEENARLKEQFGPLPSLVFFHIPTEEFIQIQENIHINPVCSGLVDDDVTPQHPNNTGIMDALSNAGGVQAVYVGHDHGNGWCCFYKEIQVCYGRHTGFGGYGSWVRGARVVNLVLNSDNSVILNGSYVRLETGAIVDEFPKLVKV
;
A
#
# COMPACT_ATOMS: atom_id res chain seq x y z
N MET A 1 83.20 -14.13 41.92
CA MET A 1 83.44 -12.88 41.16
C MET A 1 82.21 -12.65 40.32
N GLN A 2 81.35 -11.72 40.76
CA GLN A 2 80.10 -11.37 40.08
C GLN A 2 80.38 -10.75 38.72
N LEU A 3 79.69 -11.21 37.68
CA LEU A 3 79.48 -10.45 36.46
C LEU A 3 78.01 -10.55 36.05
N LEU A 4 77.36 -9.39 36.09
CA LEU A 4 76.04 -9.09 35.54
C LEU A 4 76.06 -9.15 34.01
N LEU A 5 74.90 -9.43 33.40
CA LEU A 5 74.31 -8.84 32.18
C LEU A 5 73.22 -9.78 31.59
N PRO A 6 72.26 -9.32 30.77
CA PRO A 6 71.05 -8.59 31.18
C PRO A 6 69.75 -9.29 30.72
N ILE A 7 68.63 -8.83 31.29
CA ILE A 7 67.26 -9.25 30.95
C ILE A 7 66.88 -8.66 29.59
N THR A 8 66.57 -9.50 28.59
CA THR A 8 65.91 -9.09 27.36
C THR A 8 64.40 -9.31 27.49
N ALA A 9 63.64 -8.23 27.37
CA ALA A 9 62.19 -8.24 27.31
C ALA A 9 61.71 -8.94 26.03
N SER A 10 60.93 -10.01 26.18
CA SER A 10 60.19 -10.62 25.07
C SER A 10 58.80 -10.00 25.00
N THR A 11 58.58 -9.17 23.98
CA THR A 11 57.28 -8.63 23.60
C THR A 11 56.39 -9.78 23.08
N LEU A 12 55.37 -10.18 23.85
CA LEU A 12 54.33 -11.10 23.38
C LEU A 12 53.37 -10.33 22.46
N ILE A 13 53.48 -10.57 21.15
CA ILE A 13 52.46 -10.14 20.19
C ILE A 13 51.35 -11.20 20.23
N PHE A 14 50.23 -10.88 20.89
CA PHE A 14 49.00 -11.65 20.75
C PHE A 14 48.37 -11.33 19.40
N SER A 15 48.57 -12.21 18.42
CA SER A 15 47.77 -12.24 17.19
C SER A 15 46.39 -12.80 17.56
N SER A 16 45.40 -11.92 17.71
CA SER A 16 43.99 -12.31 17.78
C SER A 16 43.48 -12.53 16.35
N TYR A 17 43.48 -13.78 15.90
CA TYR A 17 42.68 -14.19 14.73
C TYR A 17 41.20 -14.12 15.10
N LEU A 18 40.50 -13.11 14.59
CA LEU A 18 39.04 -13.06 14.62
C LEU A 18 38.54 -14.09 13.58
N LEU A 19 38.13 -15.27 14.05
CA LEU A 19 37.36 -16.22 13.23
C LEU A 19 35.97 -15.62 13.00
N ILE A 20 35.80 -14.93 11.87
CA ILE A 20 34.46 -14.56 11.38
C ILE A 20 33.83 -15.85 10.84
N THR A 21 33.10 -16.57 11.68
CA THR A 21 32.18 -17.61 11.21
C THR A 21 31.02 -16.91 10.51
N SER A 22 31.00 -16.93 9.19
CA SER A 22 29.84 -16.54 8.40
C SER A 22 28.67 -17.48 8.74
N TYR A 23 27.77 -17.04 9.61
CA TYR A 23 26.47 -17.68 9.76
C TYR A 23 25.65 -17.39 8.50
N SER A 24 25.83 -18.23 7.48
CA SER A 24 24.86 -18.33 6.39
C SER A 24 23.61 -18.97 6.97
N ASN A 25 22.54 -18.18 7.16
CA ASN A 25 21.23 -18.74 7.44
C ASN A 25 20.89 -19.75 6.34
N PRO A 26 20.36 -20.95 6.69
CA PRO A 26 19.90 -21.87 5.68
C PRO A 26 18.80 -21.18 4.85
N PRO A 27 18.74 -21.41 3.53
CA PRO A 27 17.64 -20.89 2.72
C PRO A 27 16.32 -21.39 3.32
N LEU A 28 15.39 -20.47 3.55
CA LEU A 28 14.04 -20.81 3.99
C LEU A 28 13.48 -21.84 3.01
N PRO A 29 12.91 -22.97 3.48
CA PRO A 29 12.30 -23.94 2.59
C PRO A 29 11.22 -23.23 1.76
N ALA A 30 11.22 -23.48 0.45
CA ALA A 30 10.21 -22.94 -0.47
C ALA A 30 8.83 -23.23 0.12
N ALA A 31 8.12 -22.17 0.50
CA ALA A 31 6.82 -22.29 1.12
C ALA A 31 5.87 -22.98 0.12
N ILE A 32 5.34 -24.16 0.49
CA ILE A 32 4.12 -24.68 -0.13
C ILE A 32 3.11 -23.55 -0.01
N ARG A 33 2.62 -23.02 -1.14
CA ARG A 33 1.66 -21.90 -1.21
C ARG A 33 0.41 -22.28 -0.43
N ARG A 34 0.40 -22.01 0.88
CA ARG A 34 -0.77 -22.17 1.73
C ARG A 34 -1.75 -21.09 1.29
N ILE A 35 -2.99 -21.49 0.99
CA ILE A 35 -4.07 -20.54 0.75
C ILE A 35 -4.15 -19.65 2.00
N PRO A 36 -3.95 -18.33 1.87
CA PRO A 36 -4.02 -17.45 3.02
C PRO A 36 -5.43 -17.54 3.64
N PRO A 37 -5.56 -17.49 4.98
CA PRO A 37 -6.88 -17.52 5.62
C PRO A 37 -7.76 -16.39 5.10
N GLN A 38 -9.09 -16.54 5.09
CA GLN A 38 -9.96 -15.44 4.70
C GLN A 38 -9.74 -14.17 5.57
N ILE A 39 -9.84 -12.99 4.97
CA ILE A 39 -9.94 -11.72 5.69
C ILE A 39 -11.37 -11.59 6.17
N ARG A 40 -11.55 -11.30 7.46
CA ARG A 40 -12.87 -11.30 8.08
C ARG A 40 -13.02 -10.21 9.12
N LEU A 41 -14.25 -9.80 9.35
CA LEU A 41 -14.65 -9.03 10.51
C LEU A 41 -14.24 -9.77 11.80
N ASN A 42 -13.90 -9.01 12.85
CA ASN A 42 -13.66 -9.58 14.17
C ASN A 42 -14.96 -10.00 14.87
N GLN A 43 -14.85 -10.50 16.10
CA GLN A 43 -16.01 -10.96 16.88
C GLN A 43 -17.01 -9.83 17.19
N GLU A 44 -16.57 -8.58 17.20
CA GLU A 44 -17.45 -7.41 17.35
C GLU A 44 -18.01 -6.90 16.00
N GLY A 45 -17.80 -7.63 14.90
CA GLY A 45 -18.26 -7.23 13.57
C GLY A 45 -17.48 -6.05 12.97
N ARG A 46 -16.22 -5.83 13.38
CA ARG A 46 -15.39 -4.70 12.95
C ARG A 46 -14.23 -5.14 12.08
N LEU A 47 -13.80 -4.27 11.16
CA LEU A 47 -12.53 -4.39 10.45
C LEU A 47 -11.83 -3.03 10.39
N LYS A 48 -10.64 -2.94 11.00
CA LYS A 48 -9.75 -1.80 10.91
C LYS A 48 -8.69 -2.06 9.86
N ILE A 49 -8.48 -1.06 9.00
CA ILE A 49 -7.53 -1.09 7.90
C ILE A 49 -6.58 0.11 8.08
N VAL A 50 -5.30 -0.09 7.81
CA VAL A 50 -4.35 1.01 7.62
C VAL A 50 -3.91 1.03 6.17
N ILE A 51 -3.99 2.20 5.54
CA ILE A 51 -3.56 2.45 4.17
C ILE A 51 -2.24 3.21 4.23
N PHE A 52 -1.18 2.63 3.69
CA PHE A 52 0.08 3.31 3.47
C PHE A 52 0.22 3.65 1.98
N ALA A 53 0.57 4.89 1.69
CA ALA A 53 0.76 5.38 0.33
C ALA A 53 2.19 5.91 0.17
N ASP A 54 2.75 5.75 -1.03
CA ASP A 54 3.93 6.48 -1.48
C ASP A 54 5.13 6.31 -0.53
N LEU A 55 5.61 5.06 -0.36
CA LEU A 55 6.72 4.78 0.55
C LEU A 55 8.10 5.01 -0.09
N HIS A 56 8.20 4.86 -1.41
CA HIS A 56 9.39 5.11 -2.22
C HIS A 56 10.66 4.41 -1.71
N TYR A 57 10.58 3.11 -1.41
CA TYR A 57 11.76 2.37 -1.01
C TYR A 57 12.77 2.26 -2.16
N GLY A 58 14.05 2.40 -1.81
CA GLY A 58 15.16 2.22 -2.74
C GLY A 58 15.48 3.43 -3.62
N GLU A 59 14.98 4.60 -3.26
CA GLU A 59 15.45 5.86 -3.82
C GLU A 59 16.90 6.14 -3.40
N GLU A 60 17.70 6.67 -4.32
CA GLU A 60 19.12 6.99 -4.25
C GLU A 60 19.97 6.01 -3.42
N PRO A 61 19.98 4.70 -3.76
CA PRO A 61 20.52 3.68 -2.87
C PRO A 61 22.05 3.71 -2.78
N SER A 62 22.72 4.46 -3.67
CA SER A 62 24.17 4.67 -3.68
C SER A 62 24.63 5.81 -2.76
N THR A 63 23.71 6.62 -2.25
CA THR A 63 24.01 7.73 -1.34
C THR A 63 23.74 7.31 0.11
N ILE A 64 24.13 8.16 1.06
CA ILE A 64 23.76 7.96 2.48
C ILE A 64 22.29 8.35 2.72
N TRP A 65 21.74 9.22 1.88
CA TRP A 65 20.40 9.78 2.08
C TRP A 65 19.31 8.73 1.86
N GLY A 66 19.38 7.97 0.76
CA GLY A 66 18.37 6.96 0.39
C GLY A 66 18.11 5.91 1.47
N PRO A 67 19.14 5.14 1.90
CA PRO A 67 18.99 4.14 2.94
C PRO A 67 18.48 4.71 4.29
N ILE A 68 18.76 5.97 4.60
CA ILE A 68 18.20 6.63 5.79
C ILE A 68 16.69 6.82 5.65
N GLN A 69 16.19 7.16 4.46
CA GLN A 69 14.75 7.30 4.23
C GLN A 69 14.05 5.95 4.34
N ASP A 70 14.59 4.88 3.74
CA ASP A 70 14.05 3.52 3.86
C ASP A 70 13.91 3.10 5.34
N ILE A 71 14.93 3.37 6.16
CA ILE A 71 14.91 3.09 7.61
C ILE A 71 13.83 3.91 8.31
N ARG A 72 13.65 5.20 7.96
CA ARG A 72 12.63 6.07 8.56
C ARG A 72 11.23 5.62 8.18
N SER A 73 11.00 5.27 6.90
CA SER A 73 9.76 4.65 6.42
C SER A 73 9.46 3.38 7.20
N THR A 74 10.43 2.49 7.36
CA THR A 74 10.29 1.22 8.11
C THR A 74 9.89 1.48 9.56
N ASN A 75 10.55 2.43 10.21
CA ASN A 75 10.28 2.80 11.60
C ASN A 75 8.89 3.42 11.78
N LEU A 76 8.47 4.29 10.85
CA LEU A 76 7.14 4.90 10.90
C LEU A 76 6.04 3.87 10.68
N THR A 77 6.17 3.00 9.67
CA THR A 77 5.25 1.88 9.45
C THR A 77 5.12 1.03 10.70
N GLY A 78 6.23 0.66 11.34
CA GLY A 78 6.22 -0.06 12.62
C GLY A 78 5.45 0.66 13.73
N ARG A 79 5.68 1.96 13.92
CA ARG A 79 4.98 2.76 14.95
C ARG A 79 3.47 2.86 14.68
N ILE A 80 3.07 3.10 13.43
CA ILE A 80 1.64 3.18 13.08
C ILE A 80 0.95 1.84 13.32
N LEU A 81 1.60 0.72 12.97
CA LEU A 81 1.08 -0.61 13.27
C LEU A 81 0.92 -0.86 14.78
N ASP A 82 1.86 -0.36 15.59
CA ASP A 82 1.80 -0.50 17.05
C ASP A 82 0.70 0.38 17.67
N TRP A 83 0.42 1.56 17.10
CA TRP A 83 -0.68 2.42 17.54
C TRP A 83 -2.05 1.93 17.08
N GLU A 84 -2.16 1.45 15.84
CA GLU A 84 -3.45 1.17 15.24
C GLU A 84 -3.90 -0.28 15.37
N THR A 85 -2.96 -1.22 15.39
CA THR A 85 -3.25 -2.67 15.44
C THR A 85 -4.29 -3.12 14.39
N PRO A 86 -4.09 -2.83 13.09
CA PRO A 86 -5.09 -3.12 12.06
C PRO A 86 -5.24 -4.61 11.79
N GLN A 87 -6.39 -5.01 11.25
CA GLN A 87 -6.62 -6.38 10.78
C GLN A 87 -6.13 -6.59 9.34
N LEU A 88 -5.98 -5.51 8.57
CA LEU A 88 -5.43 -5.52 7.22
C LEU A 88 -4.64 -4.24 6.96
N VAL A 89 -3.52 -4.38 6.28
CA VAL A 89 -2.78 -3.25 5.70
C VAL A 89 -3.03 -3.20 4.20
N ILE A 90 -3.15 -1.99 3.65
CA ILE A 90 -3.25 -1.78 2.21
C ILE A 90 -2.13 -0.84 1.77
N PHE A 91 -1.45 -1.18 0.68
CA PHE A 91 -0.53 -0.29 -0.02
C PHE A 91 -1.17 0.23 -1.31
N THR A 92 -1.19 1.55 -1.52
CA THR A 92 -1.90 2.18 -2.66
C THR A 92 -0.96 2.72 -3.74
N GLY A 93 0.07 1.96 -4.09
CA GLY A 93 1.08 2.34 -5.10
C GLY A 93 2.33 3.01 -4.52
N ASP A 94 3.32 3.15 -5.39
CA ASP A 94 4.66 3.70 -5.15
C ASP A 94 5.31 3.16 -3.87
N GLN A 95 5.28 1.83 -3.76
CA GLN A 95 5.99 1.18 -2.67
C GLN A 95 7.50 1.28 -2.88
N LEU A 96 7.95 1.12 -4.12
CA LEU A 96 9.35 1.18 -4.52
C LEU A 96 9.59 2.37 -5.47
N THR A 97 10.86 2.74 -5.64
CA THR A 97 11.33 3.64 -6.72
C THR A 97 12.17 2.83 -7.70
N ALA A 98 11.49 1.99 -8.47
CA ALA A 98 12.07 0.91 -9.28
C ALA A 98 12.96 1.42 -10.43
N GLU A 99 12.79 2.66 -10.86
CA GLU A 99 13.64 3.32 -11.85
C GLU A 99 14.99 3.77 -11.28
N ASN A 100 15.13 3.86 -9.96
CA ASN A 100 16.33 4.36 -9.29
C ASN A 100 17.03 3.33 -8.40
N MET A 101 16.28 2.38 -7.84
CA MET A 101 16.82 1.38 -6.94
C MET A 101 17.82 0.43 -7.60
N TYR A 102 18.63 -0.28 -6.78
CA TYR A 102 19.41 -1.40 -7.30
C TYR A 102 18.48 -2.49 -7.85
N PRO A 103 18.83 -3.19 -8.95
CA PRO A 103 17.94 -4.10 -9.66
C PRO A 103 17.70 -5.42 -8.90
N ASN A 104 17.04 -5.32 -7.75
CA ASN A 104 16.67 -6.42 -6.88
C ASN A 104 15.45 -6.01 -6.03
N ALA A 105 14.26 -6.13 -6.63
CA ALA A 105 13.01 -5.77 -5.97
C ALA A 105 12.79 -6.53 -4.65
N SER A 106 13.28 -7.77 -4.54
CA SER A 106 13.06 -8.58 -3.33
C SER A 106 13.70 -7.95 -2.09
N VAL A 107 14.87 -7.32 -2.19
CA VAL A 107 15.53 -6.69 -1.03
C VAL A 107 14.67 -5.55 -0.48
N TYR A 108 14.13 -4.71 -1.36
CA TYR A 108 13.32 -3.56 -0.94
C TYR A 108 11.91 -4.00 -0.50
N VAL A 109 11.34 -5.02 -1.13
CA VAL A 109 10.08 -5.63 -0.64
C VAL A 109 10.29 -6.23 0.75
N ASP A 110 11.39 -6.93 1.00
CA ASP A 110 11.70 -7.50 2.32
C ASP A 110 11.80 -6.39 3.40
N MET A 111 12.37 -5.23 3.07
CA MET A 111 12.42 -4.06 3.95
C MET A 111 11.02 -3.47 4.19
N LEU A 112 10.28 -3.21 3.11
CA LEU A 112 8.92 -2.67 3.12
C LEU A 112 7.98 -3.48 4.03
N VAL A 113 7.97 -4.81 3.86
CA VAL A 113 7.03 -5.69 4.57
C VAL A 113 7.59 -6.22 5.89
N GLY A 114 8.85 -5.97 6.20
CA GLY A 114 9.52 -6.43 7.44
C GLY A 114 8.73 -6.14 8.71
N PRO A 115 8.24 -4.90 8.95
CA PRO A 115 7.40 -4.58 10.11
C PRO A 115 6.10 -5.38 10.18
N LEU A 116 5.51 -5.72 9.03
CA LEU A 116 4.27 -6.48 8.94
C LEU A 116 4.51 -7.96 9.21
N VAL A 117 5.51 -8.55 8.55
CA VAL A 117 5.87 -9.96 8.68
C VAL A 117 6.25 -10.29 10.11
N THR A 118 7.09 -9.46 10.74
CA THR A 118 7.53 -9.66 12.14
C THR A 118 6.39 -9.61 13.14
N ARG A 119 5.31 -8.87 12.84
CA ARG A 119 4.13 -8.72 13.69
C ARG A 119 2.94 -9.59 13.26
N GLY A 120 3.08 -10.34 12.18
CA GLY A 120 2.03 -11.21 11.64
C GLY A 120 0.86 -10.47 10.98
N TYR A 121 1.05 -9.22 10.54
CA TYR A 121 0.03 -8.49 9.79
C TYR A 121 -0.10 -9.01 8.36
N ARG A 122 -1.32 -8.92 7.84
CA ARG A 122 -1.68 -9.26 6.47
C ARG A 122 -1.74 -7.99 5.64
N TRP A 123 -1.42 -8.08 4.36
CA TRP A 123 -1.51 -6.93 3.46
C TRP A 123 -1.96 -7.28 2.05
N ALA A 124 -2.38 -6.25 1.33
CA ALA A 124 -2.69 -6.26 -0.08
C ALA A 124 -2.20 -4.95 -0.71
N SER A 125 -1.82 -4.99 -1.98
CA SER A 125 -1.18 -3.85 -2.66
C SER A 125 -1.82 -3.54 -4.01
N THR A 126 -1.89 -2.27 -4.39
CA THR A 126 -1.85 -1.83 -5.79
C THR A 126 -0.48 -1.27 -6.11
N TYR A 127 -0.13 -1.17 -7.39
CA TYR A 127 1.12 -0.55 -7.84
C TYR A 127 0.90 0.84 -8.44
N GLY A 128 1.92 1.68 -8.32
CA GLY A 128 1.96 3.05 -8.82
C GLY A 128 3.03 3.24 -9.90
N ASN A 129 3.18 4.46 -10.39
CA ASN A 129 4.09 4.79 -11.51
C ASN A 129 5.57 4.58 -11.17
N HIS A 130 5.97 4.59 -9.90
CA HIS A 130 7.34 4.32 -9.47
C HIS A 130 7.62 2.81 -9.25
N ASP A 131 6.60 1.96 -9.24
CA ASP A 131 6.75 0.50 -9.09
C ASP A 131 7.19 -0.20 -10.42
N ILE A 132 7.78 0.55 -11.34
CA ILE A 132 8.38 0.04 -12.58
C ILE A 132 9.65 0.81 -12.94
N GLY A 133 10.64 0.12 -13.49
CA GLY A 133 11.88 0.74 -13.97
C GLY A 133 12.51 -0.02 -15.13
N PRO A 134 13.67 0.45 -15.63
CA PRO A 134 14.37 -0.21 -16.74
C PRO A 134 14.79 -1.65 -16.46
N ASN A 135 15.06 -1.97 -15.19
CA ASN A 135 15.60 -3.27 -14.76
C ASN A 135 14.69 -4.02 -13.77
N VAL A 136 13.53 -3.45 -13.43
CA VAL A 136 12.60 -4.03 -12.47
C VAL A 136 11.17 -3.84 -12.98
N THR A 137 10.38 -4.90 -12.91
CA THR A 137 8.99 -4.95 -13.34
C THR A 137 8.04 -5.06 -12.15
N ARG A 138 6.81 -4.55 -12.29
CA ARG A 138 5.70 -4.77 -11.35
C ARG A 138 5.47 -6.25 -11.03
N LEU A 139 5.67 -7.13 -12.03
CA LEU A 139 5.53 -8.57 -11.84
C LEU A 139 6.63 -9.17 -10.92
N GLU A 140 7.83 -8.60 -10.92
CA GLU A 140 8.88 -8.99 -9.97
C GLU A 140 8.57 -8.54 -8.54
N ILE A 141 7.98 -7.35 -8.38
CA ILE A 141 7.47 -6.86 -7.09
C ILE A 141 6.36 -7.80 -6.59
N LEU A 142 5.38 -8.12 -7.43
CA LEU A 142 4.31 -9.07 -7.11
C LEU A 142 4.86 -10.43 -6.68
N ARG A 143 5.80 -10.98 -7.44
CA ARG A 143 6.42 -12.27 -7.11
C ARG A 143 7.21 -12.21 -5.80
N ALA A 144 7.82 -11.08 -5.47
CA ALA A 144 8.51 -10.90 -4.20
C ALA A 144 7.52 -10.87 -3.03
N GLU A 145 6.42 -10.12 -3.14
CA GLU A 145 5.37 -10.09 -2.12
C GLU A 145 4.71 -11.47 -1.92
N GLN A 146 4.45 -12.20 -3.01
CA GLN A 146 3.81 -13.53 -2.98
C GLN A 146 4.66 -14.64 -2.35
N LYS A 147 5.94 -14.38 -2.02
CA LYS A 147 6.75 -15.30 -1.20
C LYS A 147 6.23 -15.36 0.23
N TYR A 148 5.51 -14.34 0.69
CA TYR A 148 5.01 -14.23 2.05
C TYR A 148 3.59 -14.77 2.16
N ALA A 149 3.35 -15.67 3.13
CA ALA A 149 2.03 -16.23 3.39
C ALA A 149 0.99 -15.20 3.86
N ASN A 150 1.45 -14.01 4.25
CA ASN A 150 0.63 -12.90 4.73
C ASN A 150 0.25 -11.90 3.61
N SER A 151 0.82 -12.06 2.40
CA SER A 151 0.44 -11.24 1.24
C SER A 151 -0.84 -11.78 0.60
N TYR A 152 -1.78 -10.87 0.35
CA TYR A 152 -3.03 -11.10 -0.38
C TYR A 152 -2.99 -10.44 -1.76
N THR A 153 -1.86 -9.84 -2.14
CA THR A 153 -1.68 -9.20 -3.44
C THR A 153 -1.75 -10.24 -4.57
N GLN A 154 -2.63 -10.00 -5.53
CA GLN A 154 -2.94 -10.96 -6.59
C GLN A 154 -2.92 -10.28 -7.96
N GLN A 155 -2.90 -11.13 -8.98
CA GLN A 155 -3.21 -10.79 -10.36
C GLN A 155 -4.32 -11.74 -10.78
N MET A 156 -5.53 -11.22 -11.01
CA MET A 156 -6.69 -12.01 -11.46
C MET A 156 -6.98 -11.85 -12.95
N THR A 157 -6.29 -10.91 -13.61
CA THR A 157 -6.40 -10.68 -15.05
C THR A 157 -5.25 -11.33 -15.82
N ASP A 158 -5.53 -11.77 -17.05
CA ASP A 158 -4.50 -12.29 -17.95
C ASP A 158 -3.80 -11.16 -18.72
N SER A 159 -2.84 -11.52 -19.59
CA SER A 159 -2.04 -10.56 -20.35
C SER A 159 -2.82 -9.74 -21.39
N SER A 160 -4.10 -10.04 -21.64
CA SER A 160 -4.93 -9.26 -22.56
C SER A 160 -5.51 -8.00 -21.93
N ILE A 161 -5.54 -7.93 -20.58
CA ILE A 161 -5.97 -6.79 -19.78
C ILE A 161 -4.73 -6.12 -19.17
N PRO A 162 -4.46 -4.83 -19.47
CA PRO A 162 -3.30 -4.13 -18.97
C PRO A 162 -3.24 -4.00 -17.44
N GLY A 163 -2.03 -3.92 -16.89
CA GLY A 163 -1.77 -3.86 -15.46
C GLY A 163 -1.50 -5.23 -14.81
N VAL A 164 -0.89 -5.21 -13.63
CA VAL A 164 -0.51 -6.39 -12.85
C VAL A 164 -1.44 -6.57 -11.66
N THR A 165 -1.73 -5.52 -10.89
CA THR A 165 -2.53 -5.61 -9.65
C THR A 165 -4.02 -5.33 -9.88
N ASN A 166 -4.62 -6.04 -10.84
CA ASN A 166 -6.08 -6.06 -11.04
C ASN A 166 -6.66 -7.31 -10.37
N TYR A 167 -7.34 -7.12 -9.23
CA TYR A 167 -7.94 -8.21 -8.47
C TYR A 167 -8.95 -7.70 -7.45
N TYR A 168 -9.65 -8.62 -6.79
CA TYR A 168 -10.49 -8.29 -5.66
C TYR A 168 -10.26 -9.25 -4.48
N LEU A 169 -10.60 -8.80 -3.29
CA LEU A 169 -10.65 -9.60 -2.07
C LEU A 169 -12.07 -9.60 -1.52
N LEU A 170 -12.59 -10.79 -1.21
CA LEU A 170 -13.82 -10.93 -0.44
C LEU A 170 -13.50 -10.81 1.05
N ILE A 171 -14.26 -9.95 1.73
CA ILE A 171 -14.26 -9.80 3.17
C ILE A 171 -15.42 -10.60 3.74
N TYR A 172 -15.14 -11.39 4.77
CA TYR A 172 -16.09 -12.33 5.34
C TYR A 172 -16.61 -11.88 6.71
N SER A 173 -17.84 -12.25 7.03
CA SER A 173 -18.35 -12.21 8.40
C SER A 173 -17.72 -13.30 9.26
N VAL A 174 -17.98 -13.24 10.57
CA VAL A 174 -17.63 -14.33 11.51
C VAL A 174 -18.28 -15.66 11.11
N ALA A 175 -19.46 -15.60 10.48
CA ALA A 175 -20.20 -16.75 9.97
C ALA A 175 -19.71 -17.24 8.58
N GLN A 176 -18.54 -16.77 8.12
CA GLN A 176 -17.92 -17.16 6.84
C GLN A 176 -18.74 -16.83 5.59
N GLN A 177 -19.62 -15.82 5.67
CA GLN A 177 -20.33 -15.29 4.50
C GLN A 177 -19.60 -14.06 3.94
N PRO A 178 -19.43 -13.93 2.61
CA PRO A 178 -18.97 -12.67 2.01
C PRO A 178 -19.89 -11.52 2.38
N VAL A 179 -19.32 -10.40 2.81
CA VAL A 179 -20.07 -9.21 3.27
C VAL A 179 -19.58 -7.91 2.63
N MET A 180 -18.42 -7.90 2.00
CA MET A 180 -17.86 -6.74 1.31
C MET A 180 -16.80 -7.17 0.29
N ILE A 181 -16.59 -6.37 -0.75
CA ILE A 181 -15.54 -6.57 -1.75
C ILE A 181 -14.51 -5.44 -1.64
N PHE A 182 -13.22 -5.76 -1.64
CA PHE A 182 -12.16 -4.77 -1.85
C PHE A 182 -11.60 -4.93 -3.26
N TRP A 183 -11.71 -3.91 -4.08
CA TRP A 183 -11.22 -3.86 -5.45
C TRP A 183 -9.86 -3.18 -5.50
N PHE A 184 -8.92 -3.79 -6.22
CA PHE A 184 -7.57 -3.29 -6.45
C PHE A 184 -7.42 -3.15 -7.96
N LEU A 185 -7.23 -1.92 -8.43
CA LEU A 185 -7.15 -1.60 -9.85
C LEU A 185 -5.80 -0.95 -10.16
N ASP A 186 -5.16 -1.39 -11.23
CA ASP A 186 -3.83 -0.92 -11.63
C ASP A 186 -3.95 0.28 -12.58
N SER A 187 -3.62 1.47 -12.07
CA SER A 187 -3.56 2.72 -12.85
C SER A 187 -2.28 2.85 -13.67
N GLN A 188 -1.39 1.85 -13.63
CA GLN A 188 -0.16 1.76 -14.41
C GLN A 188 0.79 2.94 -14.13
N GLY A 189 1.32 3.57 -15.18
CA GLY A 189 2.23 4.70 -15.13
C GLY A 189 3.71 4.35 -15.15
N GLY A 190 4.53 5.40 -15.21
CA GLY A 190 5.99 5.28 -15.13
C GLY A 190 6.66 4.87 -16.42
N ARG A 191 7.94 4.48 -16.33
CA ARG A 191 8.79 4.22 -17.49
C ARG A 191 9.65 2.99 -17.30
N ASN A 192 9.77 2.18 -18.35
CA ASN A 192 10.70 1.04 -18.41
C ASN A 192 11.62 1.14 -19.64
N GLY A 193 12.34 0.05 -19.95
CA GLY A 193 13.21 -0.03 -21.12
C GLY A 193 12.50 0.17 -22.47
N ASP A 194 11.20 -0.10 -22.52
CA ASP A 194 10.36 0.05 -23.72
C ASP A 194 9.75 1.47 -23.86
N GLY A 195 9.87 2.30 -22.82
CA GLY A 195 9.43 3.70 -22.83
C GLY A 195 8.39 4.03 -21.77
N GLN A 196 7.72 5.17 -21.98
CA GLN A 196 6.66 5.67 -21.12
C GLN A 196 5.45 4.72 -21.17
N GLN A 197 4.92 4.36 -20.02
CA GLN A 197 3.73 3.53 -19.89
C GLN A 197 2.46 4.41 -19.88
N PRO A 198 1.30 3.87 -20.27
CA PRO A 198 0.01 4.51 -20.01
C PRO A 198 -0.16 4.76 -18.50
N GLU A 199 -0.74 5.90 -18.13
CA GLU A 199 -0.90 6.31 -16.72
C GLU A 199 -2.38 6.40 -16.34
N TYR A 200 -3.15 5.38 -16.72
CA TYR A 200 -4.59 5.30 -16.45
C TYR A 200 -5.04 3.84 -16.27
N ILE A 201 -6.17 3.66 -15.57
CA ILE A 201 -6.89 2.40 -15.51
C ILE A 201 -7.49 2.14 -16.88
N ASP A 202 -6.99 1.11 -17.58
CA ASP A 202 -7.38 0.80 -18.95
C ASP A 202 -8.87 0.47 -19.07
N ALA A 203 -9.50 0.81 -20.20
CA ALA A 203 -10.91 0.51 -20.45
C ALA A 203 -11.24 -0.98 -20.29
N LYS A 204 -10.30 -1.88 -20.62
CA LYS A 204 -10.47 -3.32 -20.41
C LYS A 204 -10.52 -3.71 -18.92
N VAL A 205 -9.85 -2.95 -18.05
CA VAL A 205 -9.94 -3.13 -16.59
C VAL A 205 -11.32 -2.66 -16.11
N VAL A 206 -11.86 -1.59 -16.70
CA VAL A 206 -13.23 -1.12 -16.41
C VAL A 206 -14.26 -2.18 -16.82
N ASP A 207 -14.15 -2.73 -18.03
CA ASP A 207 -15.03 -3.80 -18.51
C ASP A 207 -14.94 -5.03 -17.62
N TRP A 208 -13.72 -5.46 -17.27
CA TRP A 208 -13.50 -6.57 -16.34
C TRP A 208 -14.13 -6.32 -14.98
N PHE A 209 -14.00 -5.12 -14.42
CA PHE A 209 -14.66 -4.75 -13.17
C PHE A 209 -16.18 -4.87 -13.27
N ILE A 210 -16.79 -4.37 -14.35
CA ILE A 210 -18.25 -4.42 -14.57
C ILE A 210 -18.73 -5.87 -14.64
N GLU A 211 -18.06 -6.69 -15.45
CA GLU A 211 -18.39 -8.11 -15.63
C GLU A 211 -18.23 -8.90 -14.32
N GLU A 212 -17.11 -8.73 -13.64
CA GLU A 212 -16.82 -9.47 -12.42
C GLU A 212 -17.69 -9.02 -11.24
N ASN A 213 -17.99 -7.73 -11.14
CA ASN A 213 -18.95 -7.23 -10.15
C ASN A 213 -20.37 -7.78 -10.40
N ALA A 214 -20.80 -7.87 -11.67
CA ALA A 214 -22.08 -8.49 -12.03
C ALA A 214 -22.11 -9.98 -11.64
N ARG A 215 -21.02 -10.71 -11.91
CA ARG A 215 -20.85 -12.12 -11.55
C ARG A 215 -20.91 -12.33 -10.03
N LEU A 216 -20.21 -11.50 -9.26
CA LEU A 216 -20.23 -11.54 -7.79
C LEU A 216 -21.60 -11.19 -7.22
N LYS A 217 -22.31 -10.23 -7.84
CA LYS A 217 -23.67 -9.86 -7.47
C LYS A 217 -24.68 -10.97 -7.73
N GLU A 218 -24.54 -11.71 -8.83
CA GLU A 218 -25.35 -12.91 -9.10
C GLU A 218 -25.07 -14.00 -8.07
N GLN A 219 -23.80 -14.19 -7.70
CA GLN A 219 -23.38 -15.25 -6.79
C GLN A 219 -23.74 -14.99 -5.32
N PHE A 220 -23.59 -13.76 -4.85
CA PHE A 220 -23.67 -13.42 -3.42
C PHE A 220 -24.73 -12.36 -3.08
N GLY A 221 -25.42 -11.80 -4.09
CA GLY A 221 -26.22 -10.60 -3.94
C GLY A 221 -25.36 -9.31 -3.96
N PRO A 222 -25.98 -8.13 -3.89
CA PRO A 222 -25.24 -6.86 -3.88
C PRO A 222 -24.41 -6.75 -2.60
N LEU A 223 -23.08 -6.67 -2.77
CA LEU A 223 -22.15 -6.44 -1.67
C LEU A 223 -21.64 -4.99 -1.73
N PRO A 224 -21.49 -4.30 -0.60
CA PRO A 224 -20.77 -3.05 -0.58
C PRO A 224 -19.30 -3.27 -0.96
N SER A 225 -18.61 -2.21 -1.36
CA SER A 225 -17.20 -2.31 -1.71
C SER A 225 -16.36 -1.07 -1.40
N LEU A 226 -15.05 -1.31 -1.25
CA LEU A 226 -14.02 -0.26 -1.26
C LEU A 226 -13.14 -0.49 -2.48
N VAL A 227 -12.58 0.58 -3.02
CA VAL A 227 -11.73 0.54 -4.22
C VAL A 227 -10.39 1.22 -3.93
N PHE A 228 -9.32 0.64 -4.43
CA PHE A 228 -7.95 1.11 -4.26
C PHE A 228 -7.29 1.16 -5.63
N PHE A 229 -6.66 2.28 -5.95
CA PHE A 229 -5.77 2.47 -7.09
C PHE A 229 -4.82 3.62 -6.80
N HIS A 230 -3.74 3.78 -7.57
CA HIS A 230 -2.68 4.72 -7.20
C HIS A 230 -2.93 6.15 -7.70
N ILE A 231 -3.03 6.33 -9.02
CA ILE A 231 -3.13 7.66 -9.64
C ILE A 231 -4.60 8.14 -9.57
N PRO A 232 -4.90 9.33 -9.03
CA PRO A 232 -6.25 9.88 -8.97
C PRO A 232 -6.84 10.09 -10.37
N THR A 233 -8.16 10.12 -10.50
CA THR A 233 -8.83 10.40 -11.79
C THR A 233 -9.08 11.90 -11.98
N GLU A 234 -9.51 12.33 -13.17
CA GLU A 234 -9.83 13.74 -13.44
C GLU A 234 -10.93 14.31 -12.52
N GLU A 235 -11.83 13.48 -12.00
CA GLU A 235 -12.85 13.89 -11.04
C GLU A 235 -12.23 14.45 -9.74
N PHE A 236 -11.02 14.04 -9.37
CA PHE A 236 -10.31 14.58 -8.21
C PHE A 236 -9.91 16.05 -8.41
N ILE A 237 -9.60 16.48 -9.64
CA ILE A 237 -9.30 17.89 -9.95
C ILE A 237 -10.53 18.74 -9.61
N GLN A 238 -11.69 18.38 -10.18
CA GLN A 238 -12.93 19.14 -10.01
C GLN A 238 -13.34 19.25 -8.53
N ILE A 239 -13.07 18.19 -7.75
CA ILE A 239 -13.32 18.17 -6.32
C ILE A 239 -12.34 19.09 -5.58
N GLN A 240 -11.04 19.01 -5.90
CA GLN A 240 -10.01 19.83 -5.27
C GLN A 240 -10.25 21.32 -5.51
N GLU A 241 -10.63 21.73 -6.73
CA GLU A 241 -10.97 23.12 -7.07
C GLU A 241 -12.03 23.73 -6.14
N ASN A 242 -12.95 22.91 -5.62
CA ASN A 242 -14.07 23.33 -4.79
C ASN A 242 -13.93 22.90 -3.32
N ILE A 243 -12.78 22.33 -2.94
CA ILE A 243 -12.63 21.64 -1.64
C ILE A 243 -12.76 22.60 -0.46
N HIS A 244 -12.25 23.82 -0.59
CA HIS A 244 -12.24 24.83 0.48
C HIS A 244 -13.62 25.41 0.80
N ILE A 245 -14.58 25.30 -0.13
CA ILE A 245 -15.94 25.82 0.06
C ILE A 245 -16.94 24.70 0.41
N ASN A 246 -16.52 23.43 0.34
CA ASN A 246 -17.35 22.30 0.72
C ASN A 246 -17.04 21.89 2.17
N PRO A 247 -17.92 22.23 3.14
CA PRO A 247 -17.66 22.01 4.56
C PRO A 247 -17.62 20.52 4.95
N VAL A 248 -17.98 19.62 4.04
CA VAL A 248 -17.91 18.17 4.25
C VAL A 248 -16.52 17.63 3.90
N CYS A 249 -15.78 18.26 2.98
CA CYS A 249 -14.42 17.85 2.66
C CYS A 249 -13.48 18.15 3.85
N SER A 250 -12.49 17.29 4.07
CA SER A 250 -11.56 17.43 5.21
C SER A 250 -10.20 16.84 4.87
N GLY A 251 -9.14 17.52 5.29
CA GLY A 251 -7.75 17.05 5.26
C GLY A 251 -6.78 17.97 4.54
N LEU A 252 -5.52 17.55 4.47
CA LEU A 252 -4.44 18.33 3.84
C LEU A 252 -4.65 18.46 2.33
N VAL A 253 -4.63 19.70 1.84
CA VAL A 253 -4.66 20.09 0.42
C VAL A 253 -3.48 21.03 0.19
N ASP A 254 -2.36 20.51 -0.30
CA ASP A 254 -1.14 21.31 -0.49
C ASP A 254 -0.31 20.80 -1.69
N ASP A 255 -0.96 20.14 -2.63
CA ASP A 255 -0.38 19.64 -3.88
C ASP A 255 -1.45 19.58 -4.96
N ASP A 256 -1.12 19.96 -6.19
CA ASP A 256 -2.08 19.89 -7.29
C ASP A 256 -2.36 18.43 -7.63
N VAL A 257 -3.62 18.10 -7.92
CA VAL A 257 -3.97 16.75 -8.38
C VAL A 257 -3.32 16.50 -9.75
N THR A 258 -2.45 15.50 -9.84
CA THR A 258 -1.94 14.95 -11.10
C THR A 258 -2.80 13.75 -11.50
N PRO A 259 -3.81 13.93 -12.38
CA PRO A 259 -4.76 12.86 -12.67
C PRO A 259 -4.18 11.84 -13.65
N GLN A 260 -4.90 10.72 -13.77
CA GLN A 260 -4.74 9.76 -14.86
C GLN A 260 -4.81 10.48 -16.21
N HIS A 261 -3.83 10.22 -17.08
CA HIS A 261 -3.66 10.92 -18.36
C HIS A 261 -3.18 9.94 -19.45
N PRO A 262 -3.56 10.11 -20.74
CA PRO A 262 -4.43 11.16 -21.31
C PRO A 262 -5.93 10.82 -21.32
N ASN A 263 -6.34 9.70 -20.73
CA ASN A 263 -7.67 9.16 -20.93
C ASN A 263 -8.43 9.03 -19.62
N ASN A 264 -9.60 9.67 -19.55
CA ASN A 264 -10.64 9.26 -18.62
C ASN A 264 -11.41 8.08 -19.22
N THR A 265 -11.20 6.88 -18.67
CA THR A 265 -11.82 5.64 -19.17
C THR A 265 -13.23 5.42 -18.64
N GLY A 266 -13.75 6.33 -17.81
CA GLY A 266 -15.08 6.22 -17.21
C GLY A 266 -15.13 5.32 -15.97
N ILE A 267 -13.98 5.00 -15.36
CA ILE A 267 -13.93 4.15 -14.16
C ILE A 267 -14.79 4.71 -13.02
N MET A 268 -14.73 6.00 -12.71
CA MET A 268 -15.53 6.60 -11.64
C MET A 268 -17.05 6.51 -11.90
N ASP A 269 -17.46 6.62 -13.17
CA ASP A 269 -18.85 6.38 -13.57
C ASP A 269 -19.24 4.92 -13.43
N ALA A 270 -18.37 3.97 -13.82
CA ALA A 270 -18.61 2.54 -13.63
C ALA A 270 -18.75 2.19 -12.13
N LEU A 271 -17.89 2.74 -11.28
CA LEU A 271 -17.96 2.56 -9.82
C LEU A 271 -19.27 3.13 -9.25
N SER A 272 -19.67 4.33 -9.67
CA SER A 272 -20.93 4.95 -9.26
C SER A 272 -22.14 4.14 -9.70
N ASN A 273 -22.14 3.64 -10.94
CA ASN A 273 -23.26 2.89 -11.53
C ASN A 273 -23.37 1.46 -10.98
N ALA A 274 -22.27 0.86 -10.51
CA ALA A 274 -22.27 -0.46 -9.90
C ALA A 274 -23.23 -0.55 -8.69
N GLY A 275 -23.35 0.55 -7.94
CA GLY A 275 -24.15 0.65 -6.72
C GLY A 275 -23.50 -0.11 -5.56
N GLY A 276 -23.19 0.59 -4.47
CA GLY A 276 -22.61 -0.01 -3.26
C GLY A 276 -21.10 0.20 -3.08
N VAL A 277 -20.41 0.86 -4.02
CA VAL A 277 -19.06 1.40 -3.76
C VAL A 277 -19.17 2.50 -2.71
N GLN A 278 -18.48 2.32 -1.59
CA GLN A 278 -18.53 3.23 -0.45
C GLN A 278 -17.40 4.25 -0.49
N ALA A 279 -16.20 3.81 -0.87
CA ALA A 279 -15.05 4.70 -0.97
C ALA A 279 -14.02 4.23 -2.00
N VAL A 280 -13.26 5.20 -2.48
CA VAL A 280 -12.09 5.08 -3.34
C VAL A 280 -10.90 5.71 -2.62
N TYR A 281 -9.77 4.99 -2.57
CA TYR A 281 -8.54 5.45 -1.94
C TYR A 281 -7.38 5.48 -2.93
N VAL A 282 -6.65 6.60 -2.93
CA VAL A 282 -5.53 6.90 -3.86
C VAL A 282 -4.25 7.36 -3.15
N GLY A 283 -3.13 7.40 -3.87
CA GLY A 283 -1.83 7.94 -3.42
C GLY A 283 -1.36 9.05 -4.35
N HIS A 284 -0.14 8.94 -4.86
CA HIS A 284 0.45 9.72 -5.97
C HIS A 284 0.81 11.17 -5.64
N ASP A 285 -0.14 12.01 -5.22
CA ASP A 285 0.13 13.42 -4.92
C ASP A 285 0.51 13.58 -3.43
N HIS A 286 1.80 13.71 -3.13
CA HIS A 286 2.32 13.53 -1.77
C HIS A 286 1.87 14.59 -0.76
N GLY A 287 1.53 15.79 -1.23
CA GLY A 287 1.00 16.86 -0.37
C GLY A 287 -0.50 16.78 -0.15
N ASN A 288 -1.18 15.74 -0.67
CA ASN A 288 -2.59 15.51 -0.44
C ASN A 288 -2.85 14.44 0.62
N GLY A 289 -3.78 14.76 1.52
CA GLY A 289 -4.28 13.87 2.56
C GLY A 289 -5.78 14.05 2.79
N TRP A 290 -6.47 14.67 1.83
CA TRP A 290 -7.87 15.04 1.95
C TRP A 290 -8.82 13.91 1.56
N CYS A 291 -10.05 14.02 2.05
CA CYS A 291 -11.21 13.24 1.62
C CYS A 291 -12.35 14.18 1.22
N CYS A 292 -13.14 13.78 0.23
CA CYS A 292 -14.43 14.39 -0.06
C CYS A 292 -15.41 13.39 -0.69
N PHE A 293 -16.56 13.88 -1.16
CA PHE A 293 -17.56 13.08 -1.86
C PHE A 293 -17.53 13.33 -3.36
N TYR A 294 -17.55 12.25 -4.13
CA TYR A 294 -17.92 12.22 -5.54
C TYR A 294 -19.24 11.48 -5.66
N LYS A 295 -20.34 12.20 -5.97
CA LYS A 295 -21.71 11.66 -5.88
C LYS A 295 -21.93 11.04 -4.48
N GLU A 296 -22.16 9.73 -4.39
CA GLU A 296 -22.35 9.01 -3.12
C GLU A 296 -21.08 8.29 -2.61
N ILE A 297 -19.97 8.39 -3.34
CA ILE A 297 -18.70 7.70 -3.03
C ILE A 297 -17.77 8.65 -2.27
N GLN A 298 -17.16 8.19 -1.18
CA GLN A 298 -16.05 8.92 -0.56
C GLN A 298 -14.79 8.74 -1.40
N VAL A 299 -14.13 9.81 -1.79
CA VAL A 299 -12.83 9.79 -2.47
C VAL A 299 -11.77 10.37 -1.55
N CYS A 300 -10.66 9.66 -1.38
CA CYS A 300 -9.71 9.95 -0.31
C CYS A 300 -8.26 9.68 -0.73
N TYR A 301 -7.34 10.58 -0.36
CA TYR A 301 -5.91 10.30 -0.38
C TYR A 301 -5.48 9.50 0.86
N GLY A 302 -4.53 8.58 0.66
CA GLY A 302 -3.97 7.72 1.70
C GLY A 302 -3.04 8.41 2.69
N ARG A 303 -2.60 9.64 2.39
CA ARG A 303 -1.49 10.38 3.02
C ARG A 303 -0.13 9.73 2.73
N HIS A 304 0.80 10.52 2.21
CA HIS A 304 2.19 10.13 2.00
C HIS A 304 2.84 9.62 3.31
N THR A 305 3.19 8.33 3.31
CA THR A 305 3.77 7.63 4.46
C THR A 305 5.29 7.64 4.40
N GLY A 306 5.87 7.51 3.20
CA GLY A 306 7.30 7.35 2.99
C GLY A 306 8.12 8.55 3.43
N PHE A 307 9.42 8.34 3.60
CA PHE A 307 10.41 9.41 3.68
C PHE A 307 11.20 9.59 2.38
N GLY A 308 11.07 8.66 1.43
CA GLY A 308 11.44 8.88 0.03
C GLY A 308 10.35 9.64 -0.72
N GLY A 309 10.54 9.88 -2.00
CA GLY A 309 9.67 10.71 -2.80
C GLY A 309 9.79 12.20 -2.45
N TYR A 310 8.95 13.03 -3.07
CA TYR A 310 9.03 14.48 -2.89
C TYR A 310 8.22 14.98 -1.68
N GLY A 311 8.55 16.19 -1.24
CA GLY A 311 7.77 16.92 -0.23
C GLY A 311 8.26 16.76 1.21
N SER A 312 7.81 17.68 2.08
CA SER A 312 8.26 17.78 3.49
C SER A 312 7.13 17.78 4.51
N TRP A 313 5.91 17.46 4.08
CA TRP A 313 4.73 17.38 4.95
C TRP A 313 4.89 16.33 6.05
N VAL A 314 4.21 16.52 7.18
CA VAL A 314 4.20 15.54 8.27
C VAL A 314 3.73 14.19 7.72
N ARG A 315 4.51 13.12 7.90
CA ARG A 315 4.16 11.81 7.34
C ARG A 315 2.98 11.20 8.09
N GLY A 316 2.25 10.31 7.43
CA GLY A 316 1.12 9.64 8.07
C GLY A 316 0.50 8.57 7.18
N ALA A 317 -0.53 7.93 7.72
CA ALA A 317 -1.29 6.89 7.04
C ALA A 317 -2.78 7.05 7.32
N ARG A 318 -3.62 6.76 6.34
CA ARG A 318 -5.07 6.75 6.53
C ARG A 318 -5.51 5.46 7.23
N VAL A 319 -6.34 5.62 8.26
CA VAL A 319 -6.97 4.53 9.00
C VAL A 319 -8.44 4.49 8.65
N VAL A 320 -8.93 3.32 8.25
CA VAL A 320 -10.30 3.10 7.82
C VAL A 320 -10.97 2.10 8.75
N ASN A 321 -12.17 2.42 9.21
CA ASN A 321 -12.93 1.55 10.11
C ASN A 321 -14.21 1.10 9.43
N LEU A 322 -14.45 -0.20 9.42
CA LEU A 322 -15.68 -0.83 8.96
C LEU A 322 -16.42 -1.46 10.13
N VAL A 323 -17.75 -1.46 10.06
CA VAL A 323 -18.61 -2.11 11.06
C VAL A 323 -19.78 -2.83 10.39
N LEU A 324 -20.15 -3.97 10.95
CA LEU A 324 -21.38 -4.69 10.64
C LEU A 324 -22.57 -4.00 11.33
N ASN A 325 -23.56 -3.62 10.55
CA ASN A 325 -24.82 -3.10 11.05
C ASN A 325 -25.79 -4.22 11.43
N SER A 326 -26.86 -3.84 12.13
CA SER A 326 -27.94 -4.76 12.52
C SER A 326 -28.69 -5.38 11.34
N ASP A 327 -28.66 -4.76 10.15
CA ASP A 327 -29.22 -5.28 8.90
C ASP A 327 -28.25 -6.24 8.18
N ASN A 328 -27.17 -6.66 8.83
CA ASN A 328 -26.04 -7.43 8.27
C ASN A 328 -25.28 -6.75 7.13
N SER A 329 -25.52 -5.46 6.84
CA SER A 329 -24.68 -4.71 5.90
C SER A 329 -23.40 -4.21 6.58
N VAL A 330 -22.29 -4.22 5.85
CA VAL A 330 -21.04 -3.60 6.32
C VAL A 330 -20.98 -2.17 5.81
N ILE A 331 -20.71 -1.22 6.71
CA ILE A 331 -20.59 0.20 6.37
C ILE A 331 -19.26 0.78 6.81
N LEU A 332 -18.86 1.82 6.11
CA LEU A 332 -17.75 2.70 6.44
C LEU A 332 -18.11 3.52 7.69
N ASN A 333 -17.47 3.17 8.79
CA ASN A 333 -17.59 3.81 10.09
C ASN A 333 -16.52 4.90 10.27
N GLY A 334 -16.29 5.67 9.21
CA GLY A 334 -15.36 6.80 9.18
C GLY A 334 -13.92 6.41 8.92
N SER A 335 -13.13 7.41 8.56
CA SER A 335 -11.68 7.31 8.39
C SER A 335 -10.98 8.52 9.00
N TYR A 336 -9.68 8.42 9.22
CA TYR A 336 -8.84 9.52 9.71
C TYR A 336 -7.38 9.30 9.30
N VAL A 337 -6.52 10.28 9.50
CA VAL A 337 -5.07 10.14 9.30
C VAL A 337 -4.36 10.02 10.64
N ARG A 338 -3.53 8.98 10.79
CA ARG A 338 -2.56 8.85 11.88
C ARG A 338 -1.24 9.43 11.42
N LEU A 339 -0.80 10.52 12.05
CA LEU A 339 0.48 11.17 11.75
C LEU A 339 1.65 10.48 12.44
N GLU A 340 2.85 10.72 11.94
CA GLU A 340 4.12 10.26 12.54
C GLU A 340 4.40 10.82 13.93
N THR A 341 3.70 11.89 14.31
CA THR A 341 3.69 12.46 15.66
C THR A 341 2.83 11.66 16.63
N GLY A 342 2.04 10.71 16.12
CA GLY A 342 1.01 10.00 16.87
C GLY A 342 -0.32 10.76 16.94
N ALA A 343 -0.46 11.96 16.37
CA ALA A 343 -1.74 12.67 16.33
C ALA A 343 -2.73 12.01 15.36
N ILE A 344 -4.03 12.13 15.67
CA ILE A 344 -5.12 11.85 14.74
C ILE A 344 -5.58 13.19 14.16
N VAL A 345 -5.66 13.26 12.83
CA VAL A 345 -6.16 14.42 12.08
C VAL A 345 -7.07 13.95 10.94
N ASP A 346 -7.66 14.90 10.22
CA ASP A 346 -8.37 14.65 8.96
C ASP A 346 -9.46 13.57 9.07
N GLU A 347 -10.20 13.61 10.20
CA GLU A 347 -11.36 12.76 10.40
C GLU A 347 -12.40 13.04 9.31
N PHE A 348 -12.91 11.98 8.71
CA PHE A 348 -13.90 12.03 7.65
C PHE A 348 -15.13 11.20 8.03
N PRO A 349 -16.35 11.73 7.76
CA PRO A 349 -17.57 11.19 8.34
C PRO A 349 -17.86 9.74 7.92
N LYS A 350 -18.66 9.09 8.76
CA LYS A 350 -19.26 7.79 8.48
C LYS A 350 -20.24 7.92 7.33
N LEU A 351 -20.37 6.87 6.52
CA LEU A 351 -21.49 6.80 5.59
C LEU A 351 -22.77 6.52 6.38
N VAL A 352 -23.65 7.51 6.41
CA VAL A 352 -25.03 7.36 6.90
C VAL A 352 -25.86 7.05 5.67
N LYS A 353 -26.49 5.87 5.61
CA LYS A 353 -27.54 5.61 4.60
C LYS A 353 -28.64 6.66 4.84
N VAL A 354 -28.83 7.57 3.89
CA VAL A 354 -29.96 8.52 3.89
C VAL A 354 -31.24 7.79 3.51
#